data_AF-A0A2D6JRQ3-F1
#
_entry.id   AF-A0A2D6JRQ3-F1
#
_cell.length_a   1.000
_cell.length_b   1.000
_cell.length_c   1.000
_cell.angle_alpha   90.00
_cell.angle_beta   90.00
_cell.angle_gamma   90.00
#
_symmetry.space_group_name_H-M   'P 1'
#
loop_
_entity.id
_entity.type
_entity.pdbx_description
1 polymer ?
#
loop_
_entity_poly.entity_id
_entity_poly.type
_entity_poly.pdbx_seq_one_letter_code
_entity_poly.pdbx_strand_id
1 'polypeptide(L)' 'MTPDLDIYRSAKLLIDRHGDDAVIEAAMMADKMLEQGDLDGLATWNRILRAIEELRAGKRPEGAEVN' A
#
# COMPACT_ATOMS: atom_id res chain seq x y z
N MET A 1 -4.16 13.78 -10.35
CA MET A 1 -3.58 12.45 -10.60
C MET A 1 -2.19 12.40 -9.97
N THR A 2 -2.03 11.60 -8.92
CA THR A 2 -0.74 11.43 -8.23
C THR A 2 0.24 10.67 -9.12
N PRO A 3 1.50 11.12 -9.27
CA PRO A 3 2.52 10.39 -10.01
C PRO A 3 2.80 9.01 -9.41
N ASP A 4 3.07 8.01 -10.24
CA ASP A 4 3.34 6.64 -9.77
C ASP A 4 4.52 6.60 -8.79
N LEU A 5 5.56 7.43 -8.98
CA LEU A 5 6.70 7.51 -8.07
C LEU A 5 6.27 7.91 -6.64
N ASP A 6 5.30 8.80 -6.51
CA ASP A 6 4.82 9.24 -5.20
C ASP A 6 3.93 8.18 -4.54
N ILE A 7 3.23 7.36 -5.34
CA ILE A 7 2.52 6.16 -4.86
C ILE A 7 3.51 5.16 -4.26
N TYR A 8 4.57 4.80 -4.98
CA TYR A 8 5.57 3.84 -4.48
C TYR A 8 6.37 4.38 -3.28
N ARG A 9 6.66 5.69 -3.23
CA ARG A 9 7.30 6.31 -2.06
C ARG A 9 6.39 6.24 -0.83
N SER A 10 5.11 6.52 -1.01
CA SER A 10 4.11 6.44 0.07
C SER A 10 3.95 4.99 0.55
N ALA A 11 3.86 4.03 -0.38
CA ALA A 11 3.81 2.61 -0.07
C ALA A 11 5.06 2.14 0.70
N LYS A 12 6.26 2.54 0.26
CA LYS A 12 7.50 2.24 0.96
C LYS A 12 7.53 2.83 2.38
N LEU A 13 7.07 4.07 2.54
CA LEU A 13 7.00 4.73 3.84
C LEU A 13 6.03 4.03 4.80
N LEU A 14 4.90 3.54 4.31
CA LEU A 14 3.95 2.73 5.08
C LEU A 14 4.59 1.41 5.51
N ILE A 15 5.27 0.71 4.60
CA ILE A 15 6.01 -0.52 4.92
C ILE A 15 7.09 -0.25 5.98
N ASP A 16 7.87 0.82 5.82
CA ASP A 16 8.98 1.12 6.73
C ASP A 16 8.47 1.52 8.14
N ARG A 17 7.25 2.07 8.27
CA ARG A 17 6.65 2.45 9.56
C ARG A 17 5.84 1.35 10.23
N HIS A 18 5.04 0.62 9.45
CA HIS A 18 4.03 -0.31 9.95
C HIS A 18 4.37 -1.77 9.63
N GLY A 19 5.46 -2.04 8.92
CA GLY A 19 5.90 -3.40 8.60
C GLY A 19 4.81 -4.17 7.87
N ASP A 20 4.38 -5.28 8.46
CA ASP A 20 3.34 -6.17 7.93
C ASP A 20 1.93 -5.55 7.96
N ASP A 21 1.70 -4.59 8.85
CA ASP A 21 0.40 -3.91 9.00
C ASP A 21 0.17 -2.81 7.96
N ALA A 22 1.18 -2.48 7.14
CA ALA A 22 1.07 -1.43 6.12
C ALA A 22 -0.13 -1.59 5.16
N VAL A 23 -0.51 -2.84 4.84
CA VAL A 23 -1.68 -3.14 4.00
C VAL A 23 -2.98 -2.78 4.73
N ILE A 24 -3.07 -3.10 6.02
CA ILE A 24 -4.24 -2.81 6.86
C ILE A 24 -4.42 -1.30 6.99
N GLU A 25 -3.34 -0.57 7.27
CA GLU A 25 -3.36 0.89 7.35
C GLU A 25 -3.81 1.55 6.03
N ALA A 26 -3.30 1.08 4.90
CA ALA A 26 -3.72 1.58 3.59
C ALA A 26 -5.20 1.30 3.29
N ALA A 27 -5.69 0.11 3.66
CA ALA A 27 -7.09 -0.28 3.50
C ALA A 27 -8.03 0.57 4.39
N MET A 28 -7.67 0.76 5.67
CA MET A 28 -8.42 1.62 6.59
C MET A 28 -8.52 3.07 6.08
N MET A 29 -7.44 3.58 5.50
CA MET A 29 -7.45 4.92 4.90
C MET A 29 -8.31 4.99 3.64
N ALA A 30 -8.33 3.94 2.81
CA ALA A 30 -9.23 3.83 1.68
C ALA A 30 -10.70 3.86 2.12
N ASP A 31 -11.06 3.05 3.12
CA ASP A 31 -12.41 3.02 3.70
C ASP A 31 -12.80 4.38 4.27
N LYS A 32 -11.89 5.04 4.99
CA LYS A 32 -12.10 6.38 5.53
C LYS A 32 -12.35 7.43 4.44
N MET A 33 -11.70 7.34 3.28
CA MET A 33 -11.99 8.23 2.15
C MET A 33 -13.37 7.94 1.55
N LEU A 34 -13.74 6.66 1.42
CA LEU A 34 -15.06 6.25 0.96
C LEU A 34 -16.17 6.77 1.87
N GLU A 35 -16.01 6.66 3.19
CA GLU A 35 -16.96 7.18 4.18
C GLU A 35 -17.16 8.71 4.06
N GLN A 36 -16.11 9.43 3.66
CA GLN A 36 -16.15 10.88 3.42
C GLN A 36 -16.71 11.24 2.03
N GLY A 37 -16.96 10.26 1.16
CA GLY A 37 -17.33 10.49 -0.24
C GLY A 37 -16.17 10.96 -1.12
N ASP A 38 -14.93 10.90 -0.64
CA ASP A 38 -13.74 11.26 -1.41
C ASP A 38 -13.28 10.09 -2.29
N LEU A 39 -13.86 10.01 -3.48
CA LEU A 39 -13.56 8.96 -4.45
C LEU A 39 -12.14 9.09 -5.04
N ASP A 40 -11.58 10.29 -5.12
CA ASP A 40 -10.22 10.53 -5.61
C ASP A 40 -9.18 10.09 -4.57
N GLY A 41 -9.45 10.38 -3.29
CA GLY A 41 -8.71 9.85 -2.15
C GLY A 41 -8.74 8.33 -2.11
N LEU A 42 -9.94 7.73 -2.23
CA LEU A 42 -10.12 6.28 -2.30
C LEU A 42 -9.30 5.66 -3.44
N ALA A 43 -9.37 6.22 -4.65
CA ALA A 43 -8.61 5.74 -5.80
C ALA A 43 -7.09 5.83 -5.56
N THR A 44 -6.63 6.88 -4.87
CA THR A 44 -5.22 7.05 -4.50
C THR A 44 -4.76 5.99 -3.50
N TRP A 45 -5.53 5.75 -2.44
CA TRP A 45 -5.19 4.73 -1.44
C TRP A 45 -5.23 3.31 -2.00
N ASN A 46 -6.14 3.01 -2.93
CA ASN A 46 -6.15 1.73 -3.64
C ASN A 46 -4.87 1.52 -4.48
N ARG A 47 -4.35 2.58 -5.11
CA ARG A 47 -3.06 2.50 -5.82
C ARG A 47 -1.89 2.27 -4.87
N ILE A 48 -1.91 2.89 -3.69
CA ILE A 48 -0.90 2.68 -2.64
C ILE A 48 -0.95 1.23 -2.14
N LEU A 49 -2.14 0.68 -1.88
CA LEU A 49 -2.32 -0.69 -1.43
C LEU A 49 -1.70 -1.68 -2.43
N ARG A 50 -2.01 -1.52 -3.72
CA ARG A 50 -1.40 -2.33 -4.79
C ARG A 50 0.12 -2.17 -4.83
N ALA A 51 0.65 -0.96 -4.68
CA ALA A 51 2.09 -0.73 -4.66
C ALA A 51 2.77 -1.37 -3.43
N ILE A 52 2.10 -1.45 -2.28
CA ILE A 52 2.61 -2.19 -1.10
C ILE A 52 2.75 -3.67 -1.43
N GLU A 53 1.72 -4.28 -2.03
CA GLU A 53 1.74 -5.69 -2.44
C GLU A 53 2.86 -5.96 -3.46
N GLU A 54 3.03 -5.10 -4.46
CA GLU A 54 4.08 -5.21 -5.47
C GLU A 54 5.48 -5.09 -4.85
N LEU A 55 5.70 -4.13 -3.95
CA LEU A 55 6.98 -3.96 -3.25
C LEU A 55 7.30 -5.16 -2.35
N ARG A 56 6.29 -5.76 -1.71
CA ARG A 56 6.46 -7.00 -0.92
C ARG A 56 6.71 -8.21 -1.81
N ALA A 57 6.03 -8.31 -2.94
CA ALA A 57 6.25 -9.38 -3.92
C ALA A 57 7.67 -9.31 -4.54
N GLY A 58 8.21 -8.10 -4.71
CA GLY A 58 9.62 -7.88 -5.09
C GLY A 58 10.62 -8.13 -3.95
N LYS A 59 10.20 -7.99 -2.68
CA LYS A 59 10.91 -8.45 -1.47
C LYS A 59 10.47 -9.86 -1.06
N ARG A 60 10.48 -10.84 -1.97
CA ARG A 60 10.39 -12.24 -1.51
C ARG A 60 11.59 -12.51 -0.57
N PRO A 61 11.37 -13.05 0.64
CA PRO A 61 12.48 -13.43 1.50
C PRO A 61 13.28 -14.54 0.81
N GLU A 62 14.60 -14.38 0.75
CA GLU A 62 15.51 -15.51 0.58
C GLU A 62 15.21 -16.48 1.74
N GLY A 63 14.51 -17.58 1.46
CA GLY A 63 14.20 -18.59 2.49
C GLY A 63 12.86 -19.30 2.41
N ALA A 64 11.99 -19.03 1.43
CA ALA A 64 10.85 -19.92 1.18
C ALA A 64 11.32 -21.20 0.46
N GLU A 65 12.07 -22.06 1.17
CA GLU A 65 12.15 -23.47 0.81
C GLU A 65 10.79 -24.10 1.07
N VAL A 66 10.12 -24.47 -0.02
CA VAL A 66 9.03 -25.44 0.03
C VAL A 66 9.68 -26.82 0.22
N ASN A 67 9.49 -27.41 1.39
CA ASN A 67 9.80 -28.81 1.68
C ASN A 67 8.67 -29.69 1.13
#